data_AF-A0A7V2RHI7-F1
#
_entry.id   AF-A0A7V2RHI7-F1
#
_cell.length_a   1.000
_cell.length_b   1.000
_cell.length_c   1.000
_cell.angle_alpha   90.00
_cell.angle_beta   90.00
_cell.angle_gamma   90.00
#
_symmetry.space_group_name_H-M   'P 1'
#
loop_
_entity.id
_entity.type
_entity.pdbx_description
1 polymer ?
#
loop_
_entity_poly.entity_id
_entity_poly.type
_entity_poly.pdbx_seq_one_letter_code
_entity_poly.pdbx_strand_id
1 'polypeptide(L)'
;MARTDTIQPGYCVAVHLLPDTAPESCYIGMVEAVDDHGIMINLVHWDDKLDMLGGYTEGLFIPWKNINSILISTETQPTRRFMTDKARKWQAQIQAMYGKATASAKK
;
A
#
# COMPACT_ATOMS: atom_id res chain seq x y z
N MET A 1 14.10 -12.84 6.41
CA MET A 1 14.47 -12.17 7.67
C MET A 1 14.79 -10.68 7.54
N ALA A 2 15.15 -10.11 6.37
CA ALA A 2 15.44 -8.67 6.26
C ALA A 2 14.21 -7.72 6.13
N ARG A 3 12.97 -8.25 6.00
CA ARG A 3 11.77 -7.44 5.66
C ARG A 3 11.06 -6.87 6.90
N THR A 4 11.09 -7.60 8.01
CA THR A 4 10.52 -7.23 9.31
C THR A 4 11.22 -6.04 9.97
N ASP A 5 12.50 -5.82 9.67
CA ASP A 5 13.24 -4.73 10.30
C ASP A 5 12.90 -3.35 9.69
N THR A 6 12.40 -3.34 8.45
CA THR A 6 12.11 -2.10 7.68
C THR A 6 10.63 -1.70 7.72
N ILE A 7 9.72 -2.67 7.95
CA ILE A 7 8.27 -2.44 8.03
C ILE A 7 7.85 -2.74 9.46
N GLN A 8 7.32 -1.73 10.15
CA GLN A 8 6.97 -1.83 11.56
C GLN A 8 5.51 -1.39 11.80
N PRO A 9 4.84 -1.94 12.83
CA PRO A 9 3.55 -1.42 13.28
C PRO A 9 3.58 0.10 13.49
N GLY A 10 2.52 0.79 13.06
CA GLY A 10 2.41 2.24 13.11
C GLY A 10 2.97 2.98 11.88
N TYR A 11 3.64 2.28 10.95
CA TYR A 11 4.10 2.91 9.71
C TYR A 11 2.97 3.00 8.69
N CYS A 12 2.96 4.06 7.88
CA CYS A 12 2.08 4.13 6.71
C CYS A 12 2.78 3.54 5.50
N VAL A 13 2.09 2.66 4.79
CA VAL A 13 2.63 1.96 3.62
C VAL A 13 1.69 2.05 2.44
N ALA A 14 2.26 2.09 1.24
CA ALA A 14 1.57 1.80 0.00
C ALA A 14 2.15 0.49 -0.56
N VAL A 15 1.28 -0.47 -0.85
CA VAL A 15 1.64 -1.84 -1.23
C VAL A 15 1.10 -2.11 -2.61
N HIS A 16 1.98 -2.49 -3.53
CA HIS A 16 1.63 -2.95 -4.86
C HIS A 16 1.73 -4.47 -4.89
N LEU A 17 0.66 -5.12 -5.31
CA LEU A 17 0.57 -6.57 -5.39
C LEU A 17 0.94 -7.07 -6.79
N LEU A 18 1.27 -8.35 -6.87
CA LEU A 18 1.41 -9.03 -8.15
C LEU A 18 0.04 -9.09 -8.86
N PRO A 19 0.01 -9.13 -10.21
CA PRO A 19 -1.23 -9.27 -10.97
C PRO A 19 -2.06 -10.48 -10.50
N ASP A 20 -3.38 -10.38 -10.64
CA ASP A 20 -4.35 -11.44 -10.32
C ASP A 20 -4.39 -11.89 -8.84
N THR A 21 -3.69 -11.21 -7.93
CA THR A 21 -3.71 -11.54 -6.50
C THR A 21 -4.83 -10.87 -5.72
N ALA A 22 -5.35 -9.74 -6.20
CA ALA A 22 -6.47 -9.02 -5.60
C ALA A 22 -7.19 -8.15 -6.67
N PRO A 23 -8.42 -7.65 -6.38
CA PRO A 23 -9.18 -6.81 -7.32
C PRO A 23 -8.46 -5.50 -7.67
N GLU A 24 -7.78 -4.91 -6.70
CA GLU A 24 -6.96 -3.72 -6.89
C GLU A 24 -5.47 -4.11 -6.89
N SER A 25 -4.69 -3.39 -7.68
CA SER A 25 -3.24 -3.61 -7.74
C SER A 25 -2.49 -2.92 -6.60
N CYS A 26 -3.04 -1.85 -6.03
CA CYS A 26 -2.39 -1.05 -5.00
C CYS A 26 -3.30 -0.78 -3.82
N TYR A 27 -2.77 -0.96 -2.60
CA TYR A 27 -3.44 -0.67 -1.34
C TYR A 27 -2.60 0.29 -0.51
N ILE A 28 -3.25 1.18 0.25
CA ILE A 28 -2.59 2.12 1.15
C ILE A 28 -3.18 1.95 2.53
N GLY A 29 -2.33 1.86 3.54
CA GLY A 29 -2.77 1.59 4.90
C GLY A 29 -1.73 1.85 5.97
N MET A 30 -2.17 1.75 7.22
CA MET A 30 -1.30 1.74 8.39
C MET A 30 -0.95 0.31 8.75
N VAL A 31 0.32 0.00 9.00
CA VAL A 31 0.74 -1.33 9.42
C VAL A 31 0.26 -1.58 10.85
N GLU A 32 -0.48 -2.66 11.05
CA GLU A 32 -0.92 -3.10 12.38
C GLU A 32 0.01 -4.18 12.94
N ALA A 33 0.39 -5.14 12.09
CA ALA A 33 1.24 -6.25 12.46
C ALA A 33 2.09 -6.72 11.27
N VAL A 34 3.24 -7.29 11.59
CA VAL A 34 4.17 -7.86 10.61
C VAL A 34 4.68 -9.18 11.18
N ASP A 35 4.65 -10.24 10.39
CA ASP A 35 5.16 -11.55 10.76
C ASP A 35 5.94 -12.21 9.62
N ASP A 36 6.32 -13.48 9.80
CA ASP A 36 7.06 -14.25 8.80
C ASP A 36 6.23 -14.58 7.54
N HIS A 37 4.92 -14.37 7.57
CA HIS A 37 4.00 -14.71 6.48
C HIS A 37 3.54 -13.50 5.67
N GLY A 38 3.44 -12.32 6.28
CA GLY A 38 3.01 -11.11 5.60
C GLY A 38 2.94 -9.87 6.48
N ILE A 39 2.13 -8.92 6.01
CA ILE A 39 1.77 -7.70 6.70
C ILE A 39 0.25 -7.62 6.88
N MET A 40 -0.19 -7.20 8.05
CA MET A 40 -1.54 -6.73 8.27
C MET A 40 -1.53 -5.21 8.18
N ILE A 41 -2.34 -4.67 7.28
CA ILE A 41 -2.54 -3.22 7.16
C ILE A 41 -4.00 -2.88 7.45
N ASN A 42 -4.22 -1.77 8.15
CA ASN A 42 -5.52 -1.15 8.23
C ASN A 42 -5.69 -0.21 7.04
N LEU A 43 -6.70 -0.46 6.22
CA LEU A 43 -6.94 0.33 5.02
C LEU A 43 -7.36 1.74 5.39
N VAL A 44 -6.75 2.71 4.73
CA VAL A 44 -7.11 4.12 4.88
C VAL A 44 -8.16 4.45 3.84
N HIS A 45 -9.38 4.76 4.29
CA HIS A 45 -10.40 5.33 3.41
C HIS A 45 -10.13 6.82 3.17
N TRP A 46 -10.10 7.19 1.90
CA TRP A 46 -9.96 8.56 1.46
C TRP A 46 -11.33 9.22 1.44
N ASP A 47 -11.69 9.97 2.49
CA ASP A 47 -12.82 10.89 2.40
C ASP A 47 -12.29 12.25 1.93
N ASP A 48 -12.61 12.62 0.69
CA ASP A 48 -12.26 13.92 0.10
C ASP A 48 -12.82 15.12 0.93
N LYS A 49 -13.72 14.87 1.89
CA LYS A 49 -14.35 15.91 2.72
C LYS A 49 -13.83 16.00 4.14
N LEU A 50 -13.04 15.03 4.61
CA LEU A 50 -12.54 15.03 5.97
C LEU A 50 -11.02 15.05 5.94
N ASP A 51 -10.47 16.13 6.45
CA ASP A 51 -9.06 16.33 6.81
C ASP A 51 -8.51 15.31 7.84
N MET A 52 -9.31 14.30 8.16
CA MET A 52 -9.04 13.21 9.07
C MET A 52 -9.08 11.91 8.29
N LEU A 53 -8.10 11.04 8.57
CA LEU A 53 -8.16 9.61 8.28
C LEU A 53 -9.50 9.08 8.79
N GLY A 54 -10.48 8.94 7.88
CA GLY A 54 -11.77 8.35 8.18
C GLY A 54 -11.52 6.98 8.81
N GLY A 55 -12.21 6.71 9.92
CA GLY A 55 -11.92 5.61 10.83
C GLY A 55 -11.57 4.29 10.14
N TYR A 56 -10.51 3.69 10.67
CA TYR A 56 -10.07 2.30 10.56
C TYR A 56 -11.22 1.29 10.45
N THR A 57 -11.69 0.96 9.25
CA THR A 57 -12.85 0.06 9.10
C THR A 57 -12.50 -1.34 8.61
N GLU A 58 -11.37 -1.55 7.90
CA GLU A 58 -11.07 -2.86 7.31
C GLU A 58 -9.56 -3.20 7.36
N GLY A 59 -9.24 -4.28 8.06
CA GLY A 59 -7.90 -4.88 8.06
C GLY A 59 -7.70 -5.78 6.84
N LEU A 60 -6.58 -5.61 6.15
CA LEU A 60 -6.16 -6.41 5.01
C LEU A 60 -4.85 -7.12 5.32
N PHE A 61 -4.87 -8.45 5.32
CA PHE A 61 -3.66 -9.26 5.38
C PHE A 61 -3.10 -9.50 3.99
N ILE A 62 -1.81 -9.20 3.81
CA ILE A 62 -1.11 -9.33 2.54
C ILE A 62 0.09 -10.28 2.71
N PRO A 63 0.04 -11.49 2.14
CA PRO A 63 1.16 -12.42 2.17
C PRO A 63 2.38 -11.87 1.44
N TRP A 64 3.59 -12.10 1.97
CA TRP A 64 4.84 -11.63 1.35
C TRP A 64 5.03 -12.06 -0.10
N LYS A 65 4.51 -13.24 -0.45
CA LYS A 65 4.57 -13.79 -1.81
C LYS A 65 3.73 -13.02 -2.83
N ASN A 66 2.74 -12.25 -2.39
CA ASN A 66 1.84 -11.51 -3.26
C ASN A 66 2.29 -10.06 -3.46
N ILE A 67 3.32 -9.62 -2.73
CA ILE A 67 3.81 -8.25 -2.79
C ILE A 67 4.85 -8.13 -3.89
N ASN A 68 4.61 -7.21 -4.82
CA ASN A 68 5.57 -6.84 -5.84
C ASN A 68 6.52 -5.74 -5.32
N SER A 69 5.96 -4.68 -4.74
CA SER A 69 6.75 -3.56 -4.20
C SER A 69 6.01 -2.82 -3.09
N ILE A 70 6.76 -2.23 -2.15
CA ILE A 70 6.22 -1.43 -1.04
C ILE A 70 6.92 -0.08 -1.00
N LEU A 71 6.13 0.98 -0.81
CA LEU A 71 6.60 2.31 -0.42
C LEU A 71 6.24 2.55 1.05
N ILE A 72 7.21 2.97 1.85
CA ILE A 72 7.08 3.10 3.32
C ILE A 72 7.26 4.57 3.72
N SER A 73 6.38 5.06 4.60
CA SER A 73 6.57 6.30 5.35
C SER A 73 7.16 6.00 6.71
N THR A 74 8.43 6.32 6.88
CA THR A 74 9.09 6.29 8.20
C THR A 74 8.59 7.45 9.07
N GLU A 75 8.68 7.33 10.40
CA GLU A 75 8.19 8.30 11.41
C GLU A 75 8.64 9.75 11.20
N THR A 76 9.69 9.97 10.42
CA THR A 76 10.24 11.30 10.12
C THR A 76 9.37 12.14 9.17
N GLN A 77 8.32 11.60 8.56
CA GLN A 77 7.44 12.34 7.65
C GLN A 77 6.02 12.43 8.19
N PRO A 78 5.34 13.60 8.08
CA PRO A 78 3.94 13.71 8.43
C PRO A 78 3.13 12.73 7.58
N THR A 79 2.49 11.75 8.22
CA THR A 79 1.70 10.69 7.58
C THR A 79 0.75 11.25 6.53
N ARG A 80 0.15 12.41 6.82
CA ARG A 80 -0.73 13.14 5.91
C ARG A 80 -0.05 13.52 4.59
N ARG A 81 1.16 14.08 4.61
CA ARG A 81 1.92 14.46 3.40
C ARG A 81 2.35 13.24 2.58
N PHE A 82 2.70 12.16 3.25
CA PHE A 82 3.03 10.91 2.58
C PHE A 82 1.82 10.38 1.80
N MET A 83 0.66 10.31 2.45
CA MET A 83 -0.56 9.82 1.83
C MET A 83 -1.07 10.75 0.73
N THR A 84 -1.03 12.07 0.93
CA THR A 84 -1.58 13.02 -0.06
C THR A 84 -0.74 13.16 -1.32
N ASP A 85 0.58 13.12 -1.20
CA ASP A 85 1.48 13.39 -2.32
C ASP A 85 2.23 12.15 -2.80
N LYS A 86 2.97 11.50 -1.90
CA LYS A 86 3.95 10.49 -2.29
C LYS A 86 3.29 9.17 -2.69
N ALA A 87 2.36 8.69 -1.87
CA ALA A 87 1.66 7.43 -2.12
C ALA A 87 0.83 7.50 -3.41
N ARG A 88 0.10 8.61 -3.65
CA ARG A 88 -0.65 8.82 -4.90
C ARG A 88 0.24 8.90 -6.14
N LYS A 89 1.32 9.69 -6.09
CA LYS A 89 2.27 9.80 -7.22
C LYS A 89 2.89 8.45 -7.54
N TRP A 90 3.26 7.70 -6.50
CA TRP A 90 3.80 6.35 -6.65
C TRP A 90 2.78 5.36 -7.22
N GLN A 91 1.55 5.36 -6.73
CA GLN A 91 0.47 4.53 -7.28
C GLN A 91 0.24 4.82 -8.77
N ALA A 92 0.21 6.10 -9.17
CA ALA A 92 0.05 6.49 -10.58
C ALA A 92 1.23 6.01 -11.45
N GLN A 93 2.47 6.04 -10.93
CA GLN A 93 3.64 5.51 -11.62
C GLN A 93 3.56 4.00 -11.81
N ILE A 94 3.18 3.27 -10.77
CA ILE A 94 2.99 1.82 -10.82
C ILE A 94 1.89 1.46 -11.83
N GLN A 95 0.75 2.15 -11.79
CA GLN A 95 -0.32 1.96 -12.76
C GLN A 95 0.12 2.30 -14.20
N ALA A 96 0.97 3.31 -14.40
CA ALA A 96 1.50 3.62 -15.72
C ALA A 96 2.47 2.54 -16.25
N MET A 97 3.25 1.92 -15.36
CA MET A 97 4.19 0.83 -15.69
C MET A 97 3.45 -0.48 -16.00
N TYR A 98 2.50 -0.87 -15.16
CA TYR A 98 1.85 -2.18 -15.23
C TYR A 98 0.47 -2.16 -15.89
N GLY A 99 -0.24 -1.03 -15.89
CA GLY A 99 -1.52 -0.85 -16.59
C GLY A 99 -1.40 -0.80 -18.12
N LYS A 100 -0.20 -0.54 -18.66
CA LYS A 100 0.07 -0.72 -20.11
C LYS A 100 0.31 -2.18 -20.50
N ALA A 101 0.76 -3.03 -19.58
CA ALA A 101 1.05 -4.43 -19.88
C ALA A 101 -0.24 -5.25 -20.14
N THR A 102 -1.33 -4.93 -19.44
CA THR A 102 -2.63 -5.58 -19.66
C THR A 102 -3.35 -5.11 -20.94
N ALA A 103 -3.05 -3.91 -21.45
CA ALA A 103 -3.61 -3.43 -22.72
C ALA A 103 -2.94 -4.05 -23.97
N SER A 104 -1.71 -4.54 -23.86
CA SER A 104 -0.97 -5.13 -24.98
C SER A 104 -1.14 -6.65 -25.13
N ALA A 105 -1.79 -7.33 -24.18
CA ALA A 105 -2.03 -8.77 -24.23
C ALA A 105 -3.32 -9.18 -24.97
N LYS A 106 -4.06 -8.21 -25.52
CA LYS A 106 -5.17 -8.43 -26.45
C LYS A 106 -4.81 -7.89 -27.84
N LYS A 107 -4.00 -8.62 -28.59
CA LYS A 107 -3.97 -8.57 -30.05
C LYS A 107 -3.75 -9.97 -30.61
#